data_AF-A0A225DSU6-F1
#
_entry.id   AF-A0A225DSU6-F1
#
_cell.length_a   1.000
_cell.length_b   1.000
_cell.length_c   1.000
_cell.angle_alpha   90.00
_cell.angle_beta   90.00
_cell.angle_gamma   90.00
#
_symmetry.space_group_name_H-M   'P 1'
#
loop_
_entity.id
_entity.type
_entity.pdbx_description
1 polymer ?
#
loop_
_entity_poly.entity_id
_entity_poly.type
_entity_poly.pdbx_seq_one_letter_code
_entity_poly.pdbx_strand_id
1 'polypeptide(L)'
;MSHPDKIVLPTRRLAPALIDLLTGLKVGDRIQITQTVRVGARTWPAVAIGAFRGVNYLATGITTERVAADDIVVPTVHFTKDSGELTSVSLDENTKIERASMKTLDAFTLADAPSGSTQPK
;
A
#
# COMPACT_ATOMS: atom_id res chain seq x y z
N MET A 1 13.48 -0.93 15.17
CA MET A 1 12.96 -1.02 13.78
C MET A 1 13.89 -0.21 12.90
N SER A 2 14.56 -0.85 11.95
CA SER A 2 15.58 -0.21 11.12
C SER A 2 14.90 0.59 10.01
N HIS A 3 15.14 1.91 9.94
CA HIS A 3 14.78 2.74 8.80
C HIS A 3 15.95 2.66 7.81
N PRO A 4 15.79 2.07 6.63
CA PRO A 4 16.92 1.93 5.72
C PRO A 4 17.11 3.20 4.88
N ASP A 5 18.36 3.63 4.79
CA ASP A 5 18.80 4.77 3.97
C ASP A 5 18.73 4.49 2.46
N LYS A 6 18.48 3.23 2.06
CA LYS A 6 18.42 2.82 0.65
C LYS A 6 17.37 1.73 0.42
N ILE A 7 16.42 2.01 -0.46
CA ILE A 7 15.42 1.04 -0.93
C ILE A 7 16.09 0.08 -1.91
N VAL A 8 16.60 -1.05 -1.40
CA VAL A 8 17.13 -2.13 -2.25
C VAL A 8 16.14 -3.28 -2.25
N LEU A 9 15.65 -3.62 -3.43
CA LEU A 9 14.68 -4.69 -3.63
C LEU A 9 15.29 -5.70 -4.62
N PRO A 10 15.93 -6.77 -4.10
CA PRO A 10 16.58 -7.77 -4.95
C PRO A 10 15.58 -8.47 -5.88
N THR A 11 14.32 -8.61 -5.43
CA THR A 11 13.30 -9.46 -6.05
C THR A 11 12.10 -8.70 -6.62
N ARG A 12 11.92 -7.40 -6.31
CA ARG A 12 10.88 -6.55 -6.93
C ARG A 12 11.47 -5.24 -7.41
N ARG A 13 11.06 -4.76 -8.59
CA ARG A 13 11.46 -3.43 -9.07
C ARG A 13 10.33 -2.45 -8.80
N LEU A 14 10.55 -1.47 -7.93
CA LEU A 14 9.69 -0.29 -7.88
C LEU A 14 10.11 0.69 -8.98
N ALA A 15 9.14 1.44 -9.50
CA ALA A 15 9.44 2.52 -10.43
C ALA A 15 10.36 3.56 -9.76
N PRO A 16 11.41 4.09 -10.43
CA PRO A 16 12.30 5.08 -9.84
C PRO A 16 11.57 6.29 -9.25
N ALA A 17 10.56 6.80 -9.95
CA ALA A 17 9.73 7.90 -9.46
C ALA A 17 9.00 7.60 -8.14
N LEU A 18 8.62 6.35 -7.89
CA LEU A 18 8.01 5.93 -6.63
C LEU A 18 9.05 5.88 -5.50
N ILE A 19 10.28 5.45 -5.80
CA ILE A 19 11.39 5.46 -4.85
C ILE A 19 11.72 6.90 -4.44
N ASP A 20 11.81 7.81 -5.41
CA ASP A 20 12.07 9.24 -5.17
C ASP A 20 10.96 9.85 -4.30
N LEU A 21 9.70 9.53 -4.60
CA LEU A 21 8.54 9.96 -3.81
C LEU A 21 8.65 9.47 -2.36
N LEU A 22 8.86 8.16 -2.15
CA LEU A 22 8.94 7.55 -0.83
C LEU A 22 10.11 8.13 0.00
N THR A 23 11.26 8.35 -0.65
CA THR A 23 12.45 8.95 0.00
C THR A 23 12.21 10.39 0.41
N GLY A 24 11.38 11.13 -0.35
CA GLY A 24 11.03 12.52 -0.06
C GLY A 24 9.86 12.73 0.91
N LEU A 25 9.16 11.68 1.34
CA LEU A 25 8.02 11.78 2.27
C LEU A 25 8.51 11.95 3.72
N LYS A 26 7.84 12.85 4.45
CA LYS A 26 8.05 13.05 5.88
C LYS A 26 6.92 12.44 6.68
N VAL A 27 7.21 11.98 7.89
CA VAL A 27 6.18 11.53 8.83
C VAL A 27 5.14 12.64 9.02
N GLY A 28 3.87 12.30 8.86
CA GLY A 28 2.74 13.24 8.86
C GLY A 28 2.30 13.71 7.47
N ASP A 29 3.11 13.50 6.41
CA ASP A 29 2.70 13.83 5.05
C ASP A 29 1.46 13.05 4.66
N ARG A 30 0.52 13.73 4.02
CA ARG A 30 -0.72 13.14 3.58
C ARG A 30 -0.52 12.37 2.28
N ILE A 31 -0.85 11.08 2.28
CA ILE A 31 -0.70 10.20 1.12
C ILE A 31 -2.01 9.52 0.75
N GLN A 32 -2.18 9.29 -0.55
CA GLN A 32 -3.18 8.41 -1.13
C GLN A 32 -2.47 7.22 -1.76
N ILE A 33 -2.92 6.01 -1.42
CA ILE A 33 -2.44 4.76 -1.97
C ILE A 33 -3.59 4.14 -2.74
N THR A 34 -3.34 3.85 -4.02
CA THR A 34 -4.26 3.11 -4.88
C THR A 34 -3.62 1.78 -5.24
N GLN A 35 -4.30 0.68 -4.91
CA GLN A 35 -3.88 -0.66 -5.28
C GLN A 35 -4.92 -1.29 -6.20
N THR A 36 -4.46 -1.94 -7.27
CA THR A 36 -5.36 -2.72 -8.12
C THR A 36 -5.53 -4.12 -7.52
N VAL A 37 -6.73 -4.42 -7.03
CA VAL A 37 -7.06 -5.74 -6.48
C VAL A 37 -7.66 -6.59 -7.58
N ARG A 38 -7.15 -7.82 -7.74
CA ARG A 38 -7.69 -8.82 -8.67
C ARG A 38 -8.25 -10.01 -7.90
N VAL A 39 -9.52 -10.35 -8.15
CA VAL A 39 -10.15 -11.57 -7.66
C VAL A 39 -10.77 -12.31 -8.85
N GLY A 40 -10.18 -13.45 -9.19
CA GLY A 40 -10.50 -14.20 -10.40
C GLY A 40 -10.25 -13.38 -11.68
N ALA A 41 -11.32 -13.18 -12.46
CA ALA A 41 -11.29 -12.37 -13.69
C ALA A 41 -11.61 -10.89 -13.46
N ARG A 42 -12.06 -10.51 -12.26
CA ARG A 42 -12.44 -9.13 -11.95
C ARG A 42 -11.29 -8.36 -11.32
N THR A 43 -11.16 -7.10 -11.69
CA THR A 43 -10.19 -6.16 -11.12
C THR A 43 -10.91 -4.91 -10.66
N TRP A 44 -10.49 -4.33 -9.54
CA TRP A 44 -10.99 -3.03 -9.07
C TRP A 44 -9.91 -2.25 -8.32
N PRO A 45 -9.95 -0.91 -8.35
CA PRO A 45 -9.08 -0.08 -7.55
C PRO A 45 -9.55 -0.07 -6.08
N ALA A 46 -8.62 -0.28 -5.16
CA ALA A 46 -8.80 -0.04 -3.74
C ALA A 46 -7.97 1.19 -3.34
N VAL A 47 -8.61 2.17 -2.68
CA VAL A 47 -7.98 3.44 -2.30
C VAL A 47 -7.92 3.55 -0.79
N ALA A 48 -6.76 3.95 -0.27
CA ALA A 48 -6.57 4.26 1.13
C ALA A 48 -5.85 5.60 1.29
N ILE A 49 -6.32 6.43 2.22
CA ILE A 49 -5.78 7.78 2.46
C ILE A 49 -5.40 7.90 3.92
N GLY A 50 -4.27 8.54 4.21
CA GLY A 50 -3.88 8.83 5.59
C GLY A 50 -2.57 9.58 5.72
N ALA A 51 -2.13 9.73 6.97
CA ALA A 51 -0.86 10.34 7.32
C ALA A 51 0.26 9.30 7.28
N PHE A 52 1.27 9.54 6.45
CA PHE A 52 2.45 8.69 6.32
C PHE A 52 3.21 8.58 7.63
N ARG A 53 3.67 7.36 7.96
CA ARG A 53 4.45 7.09 9.17
C ARG A 53 5.85 6.54 8.89
N GLY A 54 6.04 5.88 7.77
CA GLY A 54 7.35 5.33 7.40
C GLY A 54 7.24 4.19 6.41
N VAL A 55 8.40 3.79 5.90
CA VAL A 55 8.57 2.59 5.08
C VAL A 55 9.41 1.59 5.87
N ASN A 56 8.93 0.36 5.95
CA ASN A 56 9.68 -0.77 6.49
C ASN A 56 9.85 -1.83 5.41
N TYR A 57 10.75 -2.77 5.65
CA TYR A 57 11.00 -3.91 4.77
C TYR A 57 10.61 -5.16 5.52
N LEU A 58 9.65 -5.88 4.97
CA LEU A 58 9.29 -7.21 5.44
C LEU A 58 10.20 -8.19 4.70
N ALA A 59 11.19 -8.75 5.40
CA ALA A 59 11.94 -9.90 4.92
C ALA A 59 11.04 -11.13 5.09
N THR A 60 10.41 -11.59 4.01
CA THR A 60 9.60 -12.82 4.04
C THR A 60 10.48 -14.00 3.66
N GLY A 61 11.26 -14.49 4.62
CA GLY A 61 11.98 -15.76 4.52
C GLY A 61 11.27 -16.83 5.35
N ILE A 62 10.76 -17.89 4.72
CA ILE A 62 10.11 -19.03 5.41
C ILE A 62 11.16 -20.13 5.77
N THR A 63 12.37 -20.05 5.24
CA THR A 63 13.42 -21.07 5.43
C THR A 63 14.78 -20.41 5.66
N THR A 64 15.51 -20.86 6.68
CA THR A 64 16.76 -20.29 7.18
C THR A 64 18.00 -20.57 6.33
N GLU A 65 17.88 -21.35 5.25
CA GLU A 65 19.02 -21.84 4.44
C GLU A 65 18.95 -21.46 2.96
N ARG A 66 18.71 -20.19 2.64
CA ARG A 66 18.72 -19.71 1.25
C ARG A 66 19.88 -18.75 0.96
N VAL A 67 20.31 -18.74 -0.29
CA VAL A 67 21.23 -17.73 -0.84
C VAL A 67 20.57 -16.36 -0.75
N ALA A 68 21.31 -15.30 -0.40
CA ALA A 68 20.76 -13.94 -0.23
C ALA A 68 19.97 -13.38 -1.45
N ALA A 69 20.13 -14.00 -2.64
CA ALA A 69 19.35 -13.68 -3.83
C ALA A 69 17.88 -14.14 -3.76
N ASP A 70 17.55 -15.09 -2.88
CA ASP A 70 16.20 -15.64 -2.73
C ASP A 70 15.39 -14.96 -1.60
N ASP A 71 15.98 -14.01 -0.90
CA ASP A 71 15.25 -13.22 0.08
C ASP A 71 14.20 -12.35 -0.63
N ILE A 72 12.93 -12.66 -0.37
CA ILE A 72 11.82 -11.82 -0.79
C ILE A 72 11.72 -10.70 0.23
N VAL A 73 12.25 -9.53 -0.16
CA VAL A 73 12.13 -8.31 0.63
C VAL A 73 10.99 -7.49 0.06
N VAL A 74 9.91 -7.34 0.84
CA VAL A 74 8.73 -6.58 0.43
C VAL A 74 8.72 -5.22 1.13
N PRO A 75 8.73 -4.10 0.38
CA PRO A 75 8.61 -2.79 0.97
C PRO A 75 7.17 -2.58 1.44
N THR A 76 6.99 -2.10 2.66
CA THR A 76 5.70 -1.88 3.28
C THR A 76 5.60 -0.44 3.77
N VAL A 77 4.58 0.27 3.30
CA VAL A 77 4.26 1.64 3.75
C VAL A 77 3.30 1.57 4.92
N HIS A 78 3.65 2.28 5.99
CA HIS A 78 2.80 2.46 7.15
C HIS A 78 2.20 3.85 7.14
N PHE A 79 0.89 3.93 7.40
CA PHE A 79 0.17 5.19 7.52
C PHE A 79 -0.99 5.07 8.50
N THR A 80 -1.47 6.19 8.99
CA THR A 80 -2.64 6.27 9.85
C THR A 80 -3.79 6.88 9.08
N LYS A 81 -4.88 6.14 8.93
CA LYS A 81 -6.12 6.62 8.31
C LYS A 81 -6.75 7.71 9.17
N ASP A 82 -7.72 8.43 8.61
CA ASP A 82 -8.51 9.42 9.35
C ASP A 82 -9.31 8.84 10.51
N SER A 83 -9.66 7.56 10.42
CA SER A 83 -10.30 6.81 11.49
C SER A 83 -9.39 6.59 12.72
N GLY A 84 -8.10 6.92 12.63
CA GLY A 84 -7.09 6.60 13.63
C GLY A 84 -6.54 5.17 13.52
N GLU A 85 -7.07 4.36 12.59
CA GLU A 85 -6.56 3.01 12.32
C GLU A 85 -5.13 3.06 11.77
N LEU A 86 -4.25 2.23 12.32
CA LEU A 86 -2.92 2.00 11.77
C LEU A 86 -3.02 0.99 10.63
N THR A 87 -2.63 1.40 9.44
CA THR A 87 -2.69 0.57 8.24
C THR A 87 -1.30 0.39 7.63
N SER A 88 -1.05 -0.80 7.12
CA SER A 88 0.20 -1.17 6.46
C SER A 88 -0.12 -1.76 5.10
N VAL A 89 0.54 -1.27 4.04
CA VAL A 89 0.35 -1.76 2.67
C VAL A 89 1.70 -2.16 2.08
N SER A 90 1.80 -3.40 1.65
CA SER A 90 2.95 -3.90 0.88
C SER A 90 2.88 -3.40 -0.55
N LEU A 91 3.99 -2.88 -1.07
CA LEU A 91 4.03 -2.28 -2.39
C LEU A 91 4.41 -3.30 -3.47
N ASP A 92 3.74 -3.18 -4.60
CA ASP A 92 3.99 -3.94 -5.82
C ASP A 92 3.97 -3.03 -7.05
N GLU A 93 4.19 -3.62 -8.23
CA GLU A 93 4.11 -2.95 -9.53
C GLU A 93 2.72 -2.39 -9.88
N ASN A 94 1.67 -2.80 -9.16
CA ASN A 94 0.28 -2.35 -9.34
C ASN A 94 -0.16 -1.35 -8.26
N THR A 95 0.80 -0.87 -7.45
CA THR A 95 0.56 0.09 -6.39
C THR A 95 0.99 1.47 -6.83
N LYS A 96 0.08 2.44 -6.70
CA LYS A 96 0.33 3.85 -6.97
C LYS A 96 0.25 4.63 -5.65
N ILE A 97 1.25 5.47 -5.39
CA ILE A 97 1.25 6.38 -4.24
C ILE A 97 1.34 7.81 -4.74
N GLU A 98 0.50 8.67 -4.18
CA GLU A 98 0.45 10.09 -4.50
C GLU A 98 0.39 10.90 -3.20
N ARG A 99 0.98 12.11 -3.20
CA ARG A 99 0.73 13.07 -2.13
C ARG A 99 -0.70 13.56 -2.27
N ALA A 100 -1.48 13.45 -1.22
CA ALA A 100 -2.83 13.99 -1.21
C ALA A 100 -2.77 15.42 -0.67
N SER A 101 -3.14 16.40 -1.50
CA SER A 101 -3.48 17.73 -1.00
C SER A 101 -4.82 17.65 -0.27
N MET A 102 -5.01 18.52 0.72
CA MET A 102 -6.26 18.67 1.48
C MET A 102 -7.34 19.32 0.61
N LYS A 103 -7.63 18.74 -0.56
CA LYS A 103 -8.70 19.03 -1.51
C LYS A 103 -8.78 17.82 -2.44
N THR A 104 -9.56 16.83 -2.01
CA THR A 104 -10.56 16.07 -2.78
C THR A 104 -11.14 15.05 -1.81
N LEU A 105 -12.04 15.52 -0.96
CA LEU A 105 -13.19 14.71 -0.60
C LEU A 105 -14.15 14.94 -1.75
N ASP A 106 -14.20 14.04 -2.73
CA ASP A 106 -15.40 13.82 -3.53
C ASP A 106 -15.30 12.50 -4.30
N ALA A 107 -16.33 11.69 -4.07
CA ALA A 107 -16.78 10.56 -4.89
C ALA A 107 -15.81 9.37 -5.04
N PHE A 108 -15.78 8.47 -4.05
CA PHE A 108 -16.06 7.04 -4.28
C PHE A 108 -16.06 6.29 -2.95
N THR A 109 -17.22 6.14 -2.32
CA THR A 109 -17.44 5.15 -1.28
C THR A 109 -18.86 4.61 -1.37
N LEU A 110 -18.94 3.31 -1.63
CA LEU A 110 -20.07 2.39 -1.47
C LEU A 110 -21.28 2.57 -2.42
N ALA A 111 -21.12 2.15 -3.67
CA ALA A 111 -22.20 1.49 -4.40
C ALA A 111 -21.86 -0.01 -4.51
N ASP A 112 -22.88 -0.85 -4.30
CA ASP A 112 -22.87 -2.32 -4.23
C ASP A 112 -22.36 -2.99 -2.94
N ALA A 113 -23.15 -2.83 -1.88
CA ALA A 113 -23.52 -4.02 -1.11
C ALA A 113 -24.55 -4.82 -1.94
N PRO A 114 -24.37 -6.12 -2.21
CA PRO A 114 -25.42 -6.89 -2.87
C PRO A 114 -26.65 -6.93 -1.95
N SER A 115 -27.70 -6.24 -2.39
CA SER A 115 -29.05 -6.32 -1.83
C SER A 115 -29.55 -7.76 -1.92
N GLY A 116 -29.29 -8.54 -0.87
CA GLY A 116 -29.98 -9.80 -0.61
C GLY A 116 -31.44 -9.48 -0.28
N SER A 117 -32.30 -9.49 -1.29
CA SER A 117 -33.74 -9.40 -1.14
C SER A 117 -34.25 -10.63 -0.38
N THR A 118 -34.45 -10.50 0.93
CA THR A 118 -35.43 -11.30 1.65
C THR A 118 -36.81 -10.79 1.26
N GLN A 119 -37.52 -11.51 0.38
CA GLN A 119 -38.97 -11.36 0.28
C GLN A 119 -39.65 -12.24 1.35
N PRO A 120 -40.58 -11.70 2.15
CA PRO A 120 -41.52 -12.50 2.91
C PRO A 120 -42.88 -12.55 2.19
N LYS A 121 -43.32 -13.75 1.81
CA LYS A 121 -44.66 -14.29 2.14
C LYS A 121 -44.78 -15.74 1.72
#